data_AF-A0A914EQY3-F1
#
_entry.id   AF-A0A914EQY3-F1
#
_cell.length_a   1.000
_cell.length_b   1.000
_cell.length_c   1.000
_cell.angle_alpha   90.00
_cell.angle_beta   90.00
_cell.angle_gamma   90.00
#
_symmetry.space_group_name_H-M   'P 1'
#
loop_
_entity.id
_entity.type
_entity.pdbx_description
1 polymer ?
#
loop_
_entity_poly.entity_id
_entity_poly.type
_entity_poly.pdbx_seq_one_letter_code
_entity_poly.pdbx_strand_id
1 'polypeptide(L)'
;MMHYSRDSVAYHYRLSISDLFNCGDNPKRGSQVSFLEIKKREHFWTWAQTDLANGILASFPDRPAYNLRGYFNDKSSRSVGIGHIRQIRSSEYKDCPQSIYSSGPVKKCIDFDSPEETTSAYSIGWKNVINSSVAEYPYIFRSPKELDGLNHFGKVREYSAG
;
A
#
# COMPACT_ATOMS: atom_id res chain seq x y z
N MET A 1 13.69 -21.72 27.80
CA MET A 1 13.39 -20.51 28.60
C MET A 1 12.99 -19.41 27.62
N MET A 2 11.71 -19.25 27.30
CA MET A 2 11.22 -18.33 26.24
C MET A 2 9.89 -17.68 26.67
N HIS A 3 9.83 -17.15 27.90
CA HIS A 3 8.61 -16.56 28.48
C HIS A 3 8.68 -15.05 28.74
N TYR A 4 9.86 -14.42 28.68
CA TYR A 4 10.03 -13.01 29.06
C TYR A 4 9.97 -12.01 27.91
N SER A 5 9.90 -12.47 26.65
CA SER A 5 9.86 -11.58 25.47
C SER A 5 8.49 -11.52 24.80
N ARG A 6 7.46 -12.11 25.42
CA ARG A 6 6.08 -12.11 24.91
C ARG A 6 5.14 -11.63 26.00
N ASP A 7 4.49 -10.50 25.76
CA ASP A 7 3.47 -9.95 26.63
C ASP A 7 2.14 -10.72 26.45
N SER A 8 1.44 -10.99 27.56
CA SER A 8 0.12 -11.62 27.55
C SER A 8 -0.96 -10.76 26.88
N VAL A 9 -0.79 -9.43 26.84
CA VAL A 9 -1.76 -8.52 26.19
C VAL A 9 -1.47 -8.26 24.71
N ALA A 10 -0.35 -8.76 24.18
CA ALA A 10 0.06 -8.52 22.80
C ALA A 10 -0.98 -8.98 21.76
N TYR A 11 -1.70 -10.07 22.07
CA TYR A 11 -2.78 -10.55 21.22
C TYR A 11 -3.92 -9.54 21.09
N HIS A 12 -4.38 -8.97 22.21
CA HIS A 12 -5.44 -7.97 22.22
C HIS A 12 -5.02 -6.67 21.56
N TYR A 13 -3.77 -6.25 21.77
CA TYR A 13 -3.23 -5.08 21.07
C TYR A 13 -3.26 -5.27 19.55
N ARG A 14 -2.83 -6.42 19.04
CA ARG A 14 -2.90 -6.75 17.61
C ARG A 14 -4.34 -6.69 17.08
N LEU A 15 -5.30 -7.25 17.81
CA LEU A 15 -6.71 -7.18 17.42
C LEU A 15 -7.22 -5.74 17.37
N SER A 16 -6.94 -4.93 18.39
CA SER A 16 -7.36 -3.53 18.43
C SER A 16 -6.78 -2.71 17.27
N ILE A 17 -5.52 -2.92 16.91
CA ILE A 17 -4.89 -2.26 15.76
C ILE A 17 -5.48 -2.76 14.44
N SER A 18 -5.69 -4.07 14.30
CA SER A 18 -6.35 -4.65 13.11
C SER A 18 -7.74 -4.10 12.92
N ASP A 19 -8.49 -3.98 14.02
CA ASP A 19 -9.80 -3.36 14.03
C ASP A 19 -9.68 -1.90 13.64
N LEU A 20 -8.79 -1.11 14.24
CA LEU A 20 -8.63 0.32 13.94
C LEU A 20 -8.51 0.60 12.44
N PHE A 21 -7.78 -0.24 11.71
CA PHE A 21 -7.57 -0.13 10.28
C PHE A 21 -8.56 -0.91 9.41
N ASN A 22 -9.61 -1.50 10.01
CA ASN A 22 -10.62 -2.30 9.33
C ASN A 22 -9.98 -3.43 8.48
N CYS A 23 -9.10 -4.20 9.10
CA CYS A 23 -8.35 -5.31 8.48
C CYS A 23 -8.94 -6.69 8.82
N GLY A 24 -10.22 -6.79 9.18
CA GLY A 24 -10.89 -8.05 9.52
C GLY A 24 -11.49 -8.76 8.29
N ASP A 25 -12.05 -9.95 8.49
CA ASP A 25 -12.70 -10.68 7.39
C ASP A 25 -14.06 -10.08 6.99
N ASN A 26 -14.60 -9.15 7.77
CA ASN A 26 -15.85 -8.43 7.47
C ASN A 26 -15.65 -6.93 7.71
N PRO A 27 -16.37 -6.05 6.97
CA PRO A 27 -16.30 -4.62 7.20
C PRO A 27 -16.88 -4.27 8.57
N LYS A 28 -16.21 -3.37 9.26
CA LYS A 28 -16.79 -2.75 10.46
C LYS A 28 -18.12 -2.05 10.13
N ARG A 29 -19.01 -1.99 11.11
CA ARG A 29 -20.29 -1.27 11.00
C ARG A 29 -20.04 0.18 10.56
N GLY A 30 -20.59 0.55 9.39
CA GLY A 30 -20.43 1.88 8.81
C GLY A 30 -19.26 2.04 7.83
N SER A 31 -18.41 1.02 7.67
CA SER A 31 -17.45 0.96 6.57
C SER A 31 -18.02 0.14 5.40
N GLN A 32 -17.63 0.53 4.18
CA GLN A 32 -18.09 -0.12 2.95
C GLN A 32 -17.25 -1.33 2.56
N VAL A 33 -15.95 -1.33 2.92
CA VAL A 33 -15.00 -2.38 2.50
C VAL A 33 -13.95 -2.61 3.57
N SER A 34 -13.77 -3.87 3.99
CA SER A 34 -12.60 -4.27 4.77
C SER A 34 -11.36 -4.44 3.88
N PHE A 35 -10.17 -4.15 4.42
CA PHE A 35 -8.90 -4.31 3.71
C PHE A 35 -8.73 -5.72 3.10
N LEU A 36 -9.08 -6.77 3.85
CA LEU A 36 -8.93 -8.15 3.40
C LEU A 36 -9.93 -8.55 2.30
N GLU A 37 -10.97 -7.75 2.09
CA GLU A 37 -12.02 -8.00 1.09
C GLU A 37 -11.87 -7.12 -0.16
N ILE A 38 -10.77 -6.37 -0.27
CA ILE A 38 -10.50 -5.56 -1.45
C ILE A 38 -10.31 -6.46 -2.67
N LYS A 39 -11.23 -6.34 -3.64
CA LYS A 39 -11.20 -7.05 -4.93
C LYS A 39 -11.05 -6.12 -6.13
N LYS A 40 -11.22 -4.81 -5.92
CA LYS A 40 -11.21 -3.78 -6.96
C LYS A 40 -10.35 -2.60 -6.53
N ARG A 41 -9.81 -1.87 -7.50
CA ARG A 41 -8.94 -0.71 -7.23
C ARG A 41 -9.67 0.39 -6.48
N GLU A 42 -10.93 0.63 -6.84
CA GLU A 42 -11.75 1.69 -6.25
C GLU A 42 -11.99 1.41 -4.75
N HIS A 43 -12.17 0.13 -4.40
CA HIS A 43 -12.35 -0.29 -3.01
C HIS A 43 -11.11 -0.01 -2.15
N PHE A 44 -9.91 -0.19 -2.72
CA PHE A 44 -8.67 0.18 -2.02
C PHE A 44 -8.63 1.67 -1.71
N TRP A 45 -8.98 2.52 -2.68
CA TRP A 45 -8.99 3.97 -2.46
C TRP A 45 -10.05 4.40 -1.46
N THR A 46 -11.25 3.79 -1.50
CA THR A 46 -12.28 4.00 -0.46
C THR A 46 -11.73 3.66 0.91
N TRP A 47 -11.23 2.43 1.11
CA TRP A 47 -10.65 1.99 2.39
C TRP A 47 -9.49 2.90 2.85
N ALA A 48 -8.59 3.27 1.95
CA ALA A 48 -7.45 4.11 2.29
C ALA A 48 -7.88 5.50 2.81
N GLN A 49 -8.92 6.08 2.21
CA GLN A 49 -9.45 7.39 2.61
C GLN A 49 -10.32 7.31 3.87
N THR A 50 -11.11 6.24 4.03
CA THR A 50 -12.10 6.15 5.13
C THR A 50 -11.56 5.48 6.38
N ASP A 51 -10.70 4.47 6.24
CA ASP A 51 -10.24 3.63 7.37
C ASP A 51 -8.75 3.87 7.66
N LEU A 52 -7.87 3.84 6.65
CA LEU A 52 -6.43 4.05 6.88
C LEU A 52 -6.13 5.48 7.37
N ALA A 53 -6.59 6.50 6.64
CA ALA A 53 -6.35 7.89 7.01
C ALA A 53 -6.92 8.22 8.41
N ASN A 54 -8.14 7.75 8.69
CA ASN A 54 -8.80 7.94 9.99
C ASN A 54 -8.15 7.13 11.10
N GLY A 55 -7.55 5.97 10.82
CA GLY A 55 -6.82 5.18 11.81
C GLY A 55 -5.47 5.80 12.20
N ILE A 56 -4.77 6.41 11.22
CA ILE A 56 -3.44 7.01 11.45
C ILE A 56 -3.55 8.31 12.27
N LEU A 57 -4.64 9.07 12.14
CA LEU A 57 -4.80 10.39 12.76
C LEU A 57 -5.81 10.37 13.91
N ALA A 58 -5.33 10.59 15.13
CA ALA A 58 -6.21 10.79 16.28
C ALA A 58 -7.18 11.96 16.08
N SER A 59 -8.47 11.69 16.31
CA SER A 59 -9.55 12.68 16.18
C SER A 59 -10.62 12.48 17.28
N PHE A 60 -11.36 13.54 17.57
CA PHE A 60 -12.61 13.47 18.31
C PHE A 60 -13.75 14.03 17.44
N PRO A 61 -14.98 13.49 17.55
CA PRO A 61 -16.11 13.96 16.75
C PRO A 61 -16.40 15.45 16.92
N ASP A 62 -16.33 15.94 18.16
CA ASP A 62 -16.83 17.27 18.51
C ASP A 62 -15.74 18.29 18.87
N ARG A 63 -14.46 17.88 18.83
CA ARG A 63 -13.35 18.75 19.26
C ARG A 63 -12.01 18.40 18.60
N PRO A 64 -11.08 19.36 18.52
CA PRO A 64 -9.71 19.06 18.11
C PRO A 64 -9.01 18.09 19.08
N ALA A 65 -8.20 17.18 18.52
CA ALA A 65 -7.38 16.24 19.27
C ALA A 65 -6.07 16.89 19.76
N TYR A 66 -6.19 17.90 20.63
CA TYR A 66 -5.03 18.61 21.20
C TYR A 66 -4.07 17.63 21.88
N ASN A 67 -2.76 17.84 21.68
CA ASN A 67 -1.67 17.01 22.22
C ASN A 67 -1.68 15.53 21.80
N LEU A 68 -2.48 15.13 20.81
CA LEU A 68 -2.50 13.77 20.26
C LEU A 68 -1.83 13.67 18.88
N ARG A 69 -1.03 14.67 18.49
CA ARG A 69 -0.22 14.58 17.28
C ARG A 69 0.74 13.41 17.41
N GLY A 70 0.73 12.51 16.43
CA GLY A 70 1.55 11.30 16.44
C GLY A 70 0.95 10.16 17.27
N TYR A 71 -0.32 10.24 17.63
CA TYR A 71 -1.09 9.08 18.12
C TYR A 71 -2.01 8.56 17.03
N PHE A 72 -2.17 7.24 16.98
CA PHE A 72 -3.23 6.61 16.22
C PHE A 72 -4.60 6.95 16.82
N ASN A 73 -5.67 6.68 16.07
CA ASN A 73 -7.03 7.03 16.50
C ASN A 73 -7.63 6.08 17.56
N ASP A 74 -6.81 5.20 18.13
CA ASP A 74 -7.07 4.56 19.42
C ASP A 74 -6.71 5.47 20.62
N LYS A 75 -6.00 6.58 20.36
CA LYS A 75 -5.59 7.63 21.31
C LYS A 75 -4.61 7.15 22.39
N SER A 76 -4.04 5.96 22.21
CA SER A 76 -3.12 5.34 23.17
C SER A 76 -1.80 4.94 22.52
N SER A 77 -1.85 4.51 21.25
CA SER A 77 -0.68 4.07 20.50
C SER A 77 0.00 5.24 19.80
N ARG A 78 1.33 5.33 19.93
CA ARG A 78 2.12 6.34 19.22
C ARG A 78 2.56 5.83 17.85
N SER A 79 2.35 6.64 16.82
CA SER A 79 2.99 6.47 15.52
C SER A 79 4.46 6.87 15.62
N VAL A 80 5.34 6.05 15.08
CA VAL A 80 6.76 6.35 14.98
C VAL A 80 7.08 6.72 13.53
N GLY A 81 7.63 7.91 13.32
CA GLY A 81 7.97 8.41 11.99
C GLY A 81 6.74 8.74 11.14
N ILE A 82 6.85 8.46 9.84
CA ILE A 82 5.78 8.68 8.85
C ILE A 82 5.50 7.39 8.08
N GLY A 83 4.24 7.19 7.69
CA GLY A 83 3.86 6.07 6.82
C GLY A 83 4.34 6.31 5.39
N HIS A 84 4.83 5.27 4.74
CA HIS A 84 5.26 5.30 3.34
C HIS A 84 4.37 4.37 2.50
N ILE A 85 3.82 4.89 1.40
CA ILE A 85 3.18 4.08 0.36
C ILE A 85 4.20 3.86 -0.74
N ARG A 86 4.40 2.60 -1.12
CA ARG A 86 5.26 2.18 -2.23
C ARG A 86 4.44 1.40 -3.24
N GLN A 87 4.81 1.48 -4.51
CA GLN A 87 4.11 0.82 -5.60
C GLN A 87 5.10 0.15 -6.53
N ILE A 88 4.87 -1.13 -6.77
CA ILE A 88 5.58 -1.89 -7.79
C ILE A 88 4.75 -1.87 -9.06
N ARG A 89 5.44 -1.72 -10.20
CA ARG A 89 4.83 -1.77 -11.52
C ARG A 89 5.50 -2.86 -12.34
N SER A 90 4.75 -3.43 -13.26
CA SER A 90 5.26 -4.39 -14.22
C SER A 90 5.49 -3.70 -15.56
N SER A 91 6.62 -4.03 -16.18
CA SER A 91 6.87 -3.72 -17.59
C SER A 91 6.10 -4.69 -18.49
N GLU A 92 6.08 -4.43 -19.79
CA GLU A 92 5.37 -5.28 -20.75
C GLU A 92 6.02 -6.67 -20.85
N TYR A 93 5.18 -7.71 -20.87
CA TYR A 93 5.61 -9.09 -21.03
C TYR A 93 6.02 -9.35 -22.49
N LYS A 94 7.31 -9.62 -22.71
CA LYS A 94 7.87 -9.79 -24.06
C LYS A 94 7.38 -11.04 -24.78
N ASP A 95 7.07 -12.10 -24.04
CA ASP A 95 6.70 -13.42 -24.60
C ASP A 95 5.17 -13.61 -24.64
N CYS A 96 4.42 -12.52 -24.75
CA CYS A 96 2.98 -12.63 -24.74
C CYS A 96 2.44 -13.34 -26.00
N PRO A 97 1.55 -14.35 -25.86
CA PRO A 97 1.08 -15.14 -26.98
C PRO A 97 0.50 -14.28 -28.10
N GLN A 98 1.03 -14.46 -29.31
CA GLN A 98 0.68 -13.71 -30.50
C GLN A 98 -0.82 -13.84 -30.88
N SER A 99 -1.49 -14.89 -30.41
CA SER A 99 -2.93 -15.14 -30.55
C SER A 99 -3.81 -14.10 -29.84
N ILE A 100 -3.30 -13.46 -28.78
CA ILE A 100 -4.01 -12.41 -28.03
C ILE A 100 -3.99 -11.07 -28.78
N TYR A 101 -2.89 -10.78 -29.48
CA TYR A 101 -2.73 -9.54 -30.26
C TYR A 101 -3.49 -9.56 -31.59
N SER A 102 -3.70 -10.73 -32.17
CA SER A 102 -4.27 -10.87 -33.52
C SER A 102 -5.80 -10.77 -33.56
N SER A 103 -6.48 -10.62 -32.41
CA SER A 103 -7.95 -10.68 -32.31
C SER A 103 -8.65 -9.45 -31.71
N GLY A 104 -7.95 -8.34 -31.37
CA GLY A 104 -8.64 -7.18 -30.79
C GLY A 104 -7.78 -5.95 -30.45
N PRO A 105 -8.36 -4.94 -29.74
CA PRO A 105 -7.71 -3.66 -29.42
C PRO A 105 -6.66 -3.75 -28.28
N VAL A 106 -6.29 -4.96 -27.85
CA VAL A 106 -5.36 -5.17 -26.74
C VAL A 106 -3.94 -4.92 -27.24
N LYS A 107 -3.35 -3.80 -26.82
CA LYS A 107 -2.03 -3.35 -27.29
C LYS A 107 -0.86 -3.75 -26.38
N LYS A 108 -1.14 -4.24 -25.17
CA LYS A 108 -0.12 -4.55 -24.16
C LYS A 108 -0.51 -5.74 -23.32
N CYS A 109 0.49 -6.53 -22.96
CA CYS A 109 0.33 -7.73 -22.15
C CYS A 109 1.15 -7.58 -20.87
N ILE A 110 0.49 -7.72 -19.74
CA ILE A 110 1.11 -7.64 -18.42
C ILE A 110 0.62 -8.82 -17.63
N ASP A 111 1.55 -9.61 -17.09
CA ASP A 111 1.29 -10.82 -16.31
C ASP A 111 2.13 -10.82 -15.02
N PHE A 112 1.86 -11.77 -14.12
CA PHE A 112 2.56 -11.95 -12.86
C PHE A 112 4.06 -12.21 -13.03
N ASP A 113 4.47 -12.82 -14.14
CA ASP A 113 5.88 -13.06 -14.48
C ASP A 113 6.54 -11.88 -15.19
N SER A 114 5.81 -10.78 -15.41
CA SER A 114 6.38 -9.59 -16.02
C SER A 114 7.44 -8.96 -15.12
N PRO A 115 8.61 -8.60 -15.66
CA PRO A 115 9.66 -7.99 -14.86
C PRO A 115 9.20 -6.65 -14.29
N GLU A 116 9.72 -6.30 -13.12
CA GLU A 116 9.43 -5.01 -12.49
C GLU A 116 9.93 -3.87 -13.39
N GLU A 117 9.09 -2.85 -13.51
CA GLU A 117 9.36 -1.65 -14.31
C GLU A 117 10.34 -0.75 -13.56
N THR A 118 11.45 -0.43 -14.22
CA THR A 118 12.55 0.38 -13.65
C THR A 118 12.74 1.71 -14.36
N THR A 119 11.77 2.11 -15.19
CA THR A 119 11.76 3.43 -15.84
C THR A 119 11.93 4.54 -14.79
N SER A 120 12.93 5.39 -14.98
CA SER A 120 13.40 6.36 -13.98
C SER A 120 12.33 7.34 -13.48
N ALA A 121 11.43 7.80 -14.34
CA ALA A 121 10.37 8.71 -13.96
C ALA A 121 9.19 8.70 -14.94
N TYR A 122 8.01 9.01 -14.42
CA TYR A 122 6.79 9.27 -15.17
C TYR A 122 6.22 10.64 -14.81
N SER A 123 5.39 11.20 -15.70
CA SER A 123 4.52 12.32 -15.34
C SER A 123 3.22 11.78 -14.71
N ILE A 124 2.43 12.70 -14.15
CA ILE A 124 1.10 12.38 -13.61
C ILE A 124 0.29 11.52 -14.60
N GLY A 125 -0.30 10.46 -14.08
CA GLY A 125 -1.05 9.48 -14.88
C GLY A 125 -0.17 8.48 -15.64
N TRP A 126 1.08 8.27 -15.22
CA TRP A 126 2.00 7.27 -15.78
C TRP A 126 2.34 7.50 -17.27
N LYS A 127 2.40 8.76 -17.69
CA LYS A 127 2.82 9.13 -19.06
C LYS A 127 4.33 9.35 -19.08
N ASN A 128 4.93 9.16 -20.25
CA ASN A 128 6.36 9.37 -20.43
C ASN A 128 6.72 10.84 -20.14
N VAL A 129 7.78 11.05 -19.36
CA VAL A 129 8.31 12.39 -19.12
C VAL A 129 9.10 12.90 -20.31
N ILE A 130 8.96 14.18 -20.61
CA ILE A 130 9.86 14.89 -21.55
C ILE A 130 11.17 15.23 -20.83
N ASN A 131 11.10 15.52 -19.52
CA ASN A 131 12.24 15.75 -18.64
C ASN A 131 11.96 15.11 -17.26
N SER A 132 12.88 14.28 -16.76
CA SER A 132 12.72 13.60 -15.47
C SER A 132 12.80 14.55 -14.27
N SER A 133 13.40 15.73 -14.41
CA SER A 133 13.53 16.70 -13.32
C SER A 133 12.23 17.37 -12.90
N VAL A 134 11.19 17.29 -13.73
CA VAL A 134 9.85 17.84 -13.44
C VAL A 134 8.87 16.79 -12.92
N ALA A 135 9.30 15.53 -12.76
CA ALA A 135 8.45 14.48 -12.22
C ALA A 135 8.16 14.72 -10.73
N GLU A 136 6.90 14.54 -10.34
CA GLU A 136 6.54 14.56 -8.93
C GLU A 136 7.07 13.31 -8.22
N TYR A 137 7.42 13.46 -6.93
CA TYR A 137 8.05 12.41 -6.13
C TYR A 137 7.38 11.02 -6.23
N PRO A 138 6.04 10.87 -6.23
CA PRO A 138 5.39 9.55 -6.35
C PRO A 138 5.61 8.84 -7.69
N TYR A 139 6.09 9.55 -8.71
CA TYR A 139 6.29 9.04 -10.07
C TYR A 139 7.77 8.82 -10.41
N ILE A 140 8.68 9.01 -9.46
CA ILE A 140 10.10 8.77 -9.62
C ILE A 140 10.42 7.37 -9.10
N PHE A 141 11.03 6.54 -9.94
CA PHE A 141 11.51 5.22 -9.54
C PHE A 141 12.69 5.33 -8.59
N ARG A 142 12.74 4.44 -7.60
CA ARG A 142 13.84 4.33 -6.63
C ARG A 142 14.30 2.89 -6.57
N SER A 143 15.61 2.68 -6.55
CA SER A 143 16.11 1.31 -6.42
C SER A 143 16.04 0.83 -4.96
N PRO A 144 15.99 -0.49 -4.71
CA PRO A 144 16.07 -1.05 -3.36
C PRO A 144 17.27 -0.53 -2.56
N LYS A 145 18.42 -0.30 -3.22
CA LYS A 145 19.64 0.25 -2.62
C LYS A 145 19.46 1.71 -2.16
N GLU A 146 18.71 2.52 -2.91
CA GLU A 146 18.42 3.90 -2.53
C GLU A 146 17.46 3.99 -1.34
N LEU A 147 16.54 3.03 -1.23
CA LEU A 147 15.54 2.97 -0.18
C LEU A 147 15.97 2.17 1.06
N ASP A 148 17.19 1.63 1.05
CA ASP A 148 17.68 0.69 2.08
C ASP A 148 16.67 -0.45 2.35
N GLY A 149 16.08 -0.96 1.26
CA GLY A 149 14.95 -1.86 1.31
C GLY A 149 15.33 -3.31 1.02
N LEU A 150 14.72 -4.24 1.76
CA LEU A 150 14.82 -5.68 1.53
C LEU A 150 13.62 -6.17 0.71
N ASN A 151 13.86 -7.18 -0.12
CA ASN A 151 12.80 -7.82 -0.89
C ASN A 151 11.72 -8.41 0.02
N HIS A 152 10.49 -8.43 -0.48
CA HIS A 152 9.33 -8.96 0.23
C HIS A 152 8.77 -10.19 -0.48
N PHE A 153 8.70 -11.31 0.24
CA PHE A 153 8.04 -12.52 -0.24
C PHE A 153 6.52 -12.40 -0.11
N GLY A 154 5.86 -12.08 -1.23
CA GLY A 154 4.41 -12.07 -1.30
C GLY A 154 3.83 -13.45 -1.55
N LYS A 155 2.49 -13.51 -1.72
CA LYS A 155 1.78 -14.78 -1.99
C LYS A 155 2.05 -15.35 -3.38
N VAL A 156 2.32 -14.48 -4.36
CA VAL A 156 2.49 -14.87 -5.77
C VAL A 156 3.96 -14.96 -6.15
N ARG A 157 4.75 -13.95 -5.74
CA ARG A 157 6.19 -13.89 -6.02
C ARG A 157 6.92 -13.04 -4.99
N GLU A 158 8.23 -13.04 -5.09
CA GLU A 158 9.09 -12.07 -4.43
C GLU A 158 9.01 -10.70 -5.15
N TYR A 159 8.99 -9.64 -4.35
CA TYR A 159 8.86 -8.26 -4.79
C TYR A 159 10.10 -7.48 -4.37
N SER A 160 10.69 -6.70 -5.27
CA SER A 160 11.82 -5.85 -4.88
C SER A 160 11.34 -4.68 -4.01
N ALA A 161 12.27 -4.09 -3.26
CA ALA A 161 11.94 -3.00 -2.33
C ALA A 161 11.87 -1.60 -2.97
N GLY A 162 12.02 -1.52 -4.31
CA GLY A 162 12.04 -0.30 -5.11
C GLY A 162 10.68 0.35 -5.33
#